data_AF-A0A1Q7GMT5-F1
#
_entry.id   AF-A0A1Q7GMT5-F1
#
_cell.length_a   1.000
_cell.length_b   1.000
_cell.length_c   1.000
_cell.angle_alpha   90.00
_cell.angle_beta   90.00
_cell.angle_gamma   90.00
#
_symmetry.space_group_name_H-M   'P 1'
#
loop_
_entity.id
_entity.type
_entity.pdbx_description
1 polymer ?
#
loop_
_entity_poly.entity_id
_entity_poly.type
_entity_poly.pdbx_seq_one_letter_code
_entity_poly.pdbx_strand_id
1 'polypeptide(L)'
;MPQDTAASSHKCSRRRRRLRRALDTRYRVAQLYSMATLPNLPLRIVPVATSFQKALEEIGTAAGGALDLQSTNRAAAALLAAAMRLDGAPRPSDAKNRAALNKLLVRVTHQLNARLYTKAGRFDQDPAANVPVLPLLARARELKALPKDSDTYGFLETELLRGRNAVESTLVEATREIDGYLVTAAPAATPGPPARQPRWGGAPSRGL
;
A
#
# COMPACT_ATOMS: atom_id res chain seq x y z
N MET A 1 14.32 28.98 49.82
CA MET A 1 13.77 27.61 49.75
C MET A 1 13.17 27.36 48.36
N PRO A 2 13.92 26.81 47.36
CA PRO A 2 13.39 26.58 46.01
C PRO A 2 13.37 25.10 45.57
N GLN A 3 13.22 24.13 46.49
CA GLN A 3 13.34 22.70 46.14
C GLN A 3 12.04 22.02 45.63
N ASP A 4 10.86 22.61 45.85
CA ASP A 4 9.58 21.94 45.54
C ASP A 4 9.14 21.99 44.06
N THR A 5 9.58 22.98 43.31
CA THR A 5 9.20 23.15 41.88
C THR A 5 9.87 22.12 40.96
N ALA A 6 11.11 21.72 41.25
CA ALA A 6 11.85 20.72 40.46
C ALA A 6 11.25 19.30 40.61
N ALA A 7 10.80 18.94 41.82
CA ALA A 7 10.20 17.64 42.11
C ALA A 7 8.81 17.47 41.43
N SER A 8 8.01 18.54 41.38
CA SER A 8 6.70 18.54 40.72
C SER A 8 6.81 18.41 39.19
N SER A 9 7.77 19.11 38.57
CA SER A 9 8.07 19.00 37.13
C SER A 9 8.58 17.60 36.74
N HIS A 10 9.44 17.00 37.56
CA HIS A 10 9.91 15.62 37.36
C HIS A 10 8.78 14.57 37.48
N LYS A 11 7.87 14.71 38.44
CA LYS A 11 6.69 13.83 38.58
C LYS A 11 5.74 13.97 37.37
N CYS A 12 5.49 15.20 36.91
CA CYS A 12 4.65 15.46 35.74
C CYS A 12 5.22 14.84 34.45
N SER A 13 6.55 14.97 34.21
CA SER A 13 7.20 14.39 33.03
C SER A 13 7.24 12.84 33.06
N ARG A 14 7.41 12.23 34.24
CA ARG A 14 7.35 10.77 34.41
C ARG A 14 5.94 10.23 34.16
N ARG A 15 4.91 10.94 34.64
CA ARG A 15 3.50 10.58 34.40
C ARG A 15 3.13 10.66 32.92
N ARG A 16 3.53 11.73 32.22
CA ARG A 16 3.34 11.87 30.76
C ARG A 16 4.03 10.75 29.97
N ARG A 17 5.27 10.38 30.35
CA ARG A 17 5.99 9.25 29.73
C ARG A 17 5.29 7.91 29.94
N ARG A 18 4.78 7.64 31.14
CA ARG A 18 4.01 6.42 31.44
C ARG A 18 2.72 6.34 30.62
N LEU A 19 1.98 7.45 30.53
CA LEU A 19 0.76 7.54 29.73
C LEU A 19 1.03 7.31 28.23
N ARG A 20 2.11 7.92 27.68
CA ARG A 20 2.52 7.71 26.29
C ARG A 20 2.86 6.24 26.01
N ARG A 21 3.59 5.58 26.91
CA ARG A 21 3.90 4.14 26.79
C ARG A 21 2.64 3.27 26.83
N ALA A 22 1.74 3.53 27.78
CA ALA A 22 0.48 2.81 27.88
C ALA A 22 -0.38 2.97 26.62
N LEU A 23 -0.41 4.16 26.03
CA LEU A 23 -1.12 4.41 24.78
C LEU A 23 -0.49 3.65 23.59
N ASP A 24 0.84 3.67 23.47
CA ASP A 24 1.56 2.92 22.42
C ASP A 24 1.31 1.41 22.52
N THR A 25 1.39 0.84 23.72
CA THR A 25 1.05 -0.56 23.95
C THR A 25 -0.39 -0.87 23.56
N ARG A 26 -1.35 -0.03 23.95
CA ARG A 26 -2.77 -0.22 23.59
C ARG A 26 -2.97 -0.21 22.08
N TYR A 27 -2.32 0.71 21.36
CA TYR A 27 -2.41 0.79 19.90
C TYR A 27 -1.86 -0.47 19.23
N ARG A 28 -0.66 -0.91 19.64
CA ARG A 28 -0.03 -2.13 19.10
C ARG A 28 -0.86 -3.37 19.35
N VAL A 29 -1.37 -3.54 20.58
CA VAL A 29 -2.22 -4.68 20.94
C VAL A 29 -3.52 -4.65 20.14
N ALA A 30 -4.18 -3.50 20.00
CA ALA A 30 -5.39 -3.38 19.18
C ALA A 30 -5.15 -3.75 17.72
N GLN A 31 -4.01 -3.33 17.15
CA GLN A 31 -3.63 -3.66 15.78
C GLN A 31 -3.36 -5.15 15.60
N LEU A 32 -2.57 -5.75 16.51
CA LEU A 32 -2.28 -7.19 16.51
C LEU A 32 -3.56 -8.02 16.67
N TYR A 33 -4.42 -7.64 17.62
CA TYR A 33 -5.70 -8.29 17.84
C TYR A 33 -6.59 -8.23 16.60
N SER A 34 -6.67 -7.07 15.95
CA SER A 34 -7.44 -6.91 14.71
C SER A 34 -6.90 -7.78 13.57
N MET A 35 -5.57 -7.86 13.42
CA MET A 35 -4.92 -8.73 12.42
C MET A 35 -5.16 -10.21 12.69
N ALA A 36 -5.24 -10.61 13.97
CA ALA A 36 -5.40 -12.01 14.36
C ALA A 36 -6.86 -12.50 14.38
N THR A 37 -7.83 -11.59 14.56
CA THR A 37 -9.23 -11.98 14.85
C THR A 37 -10.24 -11.59 13.78
N LEU A 38 -9.97 -10.55 12.97
CA LEU A 38 -10.93 -10.13 11.96
C LEU A 38 -11.00 -11.14 10.80
N PRO A 39 -12.21 -11.55 10.35
CA PRO A 39 -12.35 -12.49 9.24
C PRO A 39 -11.73 -12.00 7.93
N ASN A 40 -11.78 -10.68 7.71
CA ASN A 40 -11.11 -9.99 6.62
C ASN A 40 -9.96 -9.17 7.20
N LEU A 41 -8.74 -9.38 6.69
CA LEU A 41 -7.57 -8.66 7.15
C LEU A 41 -7.76 -7.15 6.98
N PRO A 42 -7.47 -6.34 8.01
CA PRO A 42 -7.64 -4.88 7.95
C PRO A 42 -6.43 -4.21 7.24
N LEU A 43 -5.98 -4.79 6.13
CA LEU A 43 -4.92 -4.24 5.28
C LEU A 43 -5.52 -3.44 4.12
N ARG A 44 -4.82 -2.37 3.75
CA ARG A 44 -5.19 -1.41 2.71
C ARG A 44 -4.00 -1.19 1.79
N ILE A 45 -4.23 -1.24 0.49
CA ILE A 45 -3.15 -1.09 -0.51
C ILE A 45 -3.00 0.37 -0.95
N VAL A 46 -4.07 1.16 -0.91
CA VAL A 46 -4.04 2.58 -1.36
C VAL A 46 -2.92 3.39 -0.68
N PRO A 47 -2.72 3.35 0.65
CA PRO A 47 -1.64 4.13 1.29
C PRO A 47 -0.24 3.74 0.81
N VAL A 48 -0.04 2.46 0.50
CA VAL A 48 1.25 1.96 -0.01
C VAL A 48 1.46 2.43 -1.45
N ALA A 49 0.44 2.30 -2.31
CA ALA A 49 0.49 2.79 -3.69
C ALA A 49 0.74 4.30 -3.78
N THR A 50 0.11 5.10 -2.93
CA THR A 50 0.38 6.55 -2.81
C THR A 50 1.82 6.83 -2.39
N SER A 51 2.39 6.00 -1.51
CA SER A 51 3.79 6.15 -1.10
C SER A 51 4.77 5.94 -2.25
N PHE A 52 4.48 5.01 -3.17
CA PHE A 52 5.26 4.84 -4.41
C PHE A 52 5.17 6.07 -5.32
N GLN A 53 3.96 6.60 -5.56
CA GLN A 53 3.80 7.79 -6.40
C GLN A 53 4.57 8.98 -5.86
N LYS A 54 4.42 9.26 -4.55
CA LYS A 54 5.13 10.35 -3.89
C LYS A 54 6.65 10.19 -4.01
N ALA A 55 7.17 8.98 -3.75
CA ALA A 55 8.60 8.73 -3.85
C ALA A 55 9.13 8.90 -5.29
N LEU A 56 8.39 8.43 -6.30
CA LEU A 56 8.77 8.59 -7.71
C LEU A 56 8.74 10.05 -8.15
N GLU A 57 7.79 10.85 -7.67
CA GLU A 57 7.73 12.30 -7.90
C GLU A 57 8.94 13.03 -7.31
N GLU A 58 9.28 12.72 -6.05
CA GLU A 58 10.46 13.27 -5.36
C GLU A 58 11.76 12.90 -6.09
N ILE A 59 11.89 11.64 -6.51
CA ILE A 59 13.06 11.14 -7.27
C ILE A 59 13.13 11.80 -8.65
N GLY A 60 12.02 11.91 -9.38
CA GLY A 60 11.98 12.55 -10.69
C GLY A 60 12.41 14.01 -10.62
N THR A 61 11.93 14.74 -9.62
CA THR A 61 12.34 16.12 -9.33
C THR A 61 13.85 16.20 -9.03
N ALA A 62 14.34 15.31 -8.16
CA ALA A 62 15.74 15.27 -7.77
C ALA A 62 16.67 14.90 -8.94
N ALA A 63 16.25 13.99 -9.83
CA ALA A 63 16.98 13.57 -11.03
C ALA A 63 16.94 14.62 -12.16
N GLY A 64 15.94 15.51 -12.18
CA GLY A 64 15.81 16.64 -13.11
C GLY A 64 15.99 16.25 -14.58
N GLY A 65 15.37 15.14 -14.99
CA GLY A 65 15.40 14.64 -16.36
C GLY A 65 16.57 13.72 -16.71
N ALA A 66 17.54 13.52 -15.81
CA ALA A 66 18.66 12.59 -16.05
C ALA A 66 18.24 11.10 -15.99
N LEU A 67 17.08 10.80 -15.38
CA LEU A 67 16.51 9.46 -15.30
C LEU A 67 15.06 9.49 -15.80
N ASP A 68 14.76 8.72 -16.84
CA ASP A 68 13.39 8.57 -17.34
C ASP A 68 12.56 7.62 -16.46
N LEU A 69 11.49 8.16 -15.88
CA LEU A 69 10.54 7.47 -15.01
C LEU A 69 9.13 7.39 -15.62
N GLN A 70 8.94 7.75 -16.89
CA GLN A 70 7.60 7.82 -17.49
C GLN A 70 6.85 6.48 -17.44
N SER A 71 7.51 5.37 -17.80
CA SER A 71 6.91 4.03 -17.74
C SER A 71 6.56 3.63 -16.31
N THR A 72 7.49 3.86 -15.37
CA THR A 72 7.31 3.52 -13.96
C THR A 72 6.20 4.34 -13.30
N ASN A 73 6.05 5.62 -13.66
CA ASN A 73 4.95 6.47 -13.21
C ASN A 73 3.59 5.96 -13.70
N ARG A 74 3.50 5.49 -14.95
CA ARG A 74 2.28 4.83 -15.45
C ARG A 74 1.96 3.56 -14.69
N ALA A 75 2.97 2.73 -14.39
CA ALA A 75 2.79 1.52 -13.58
C ALA A 75 2.32 1.85 -12.15
N ALA A 76 2.86 2.91 -11.53
CA ALA A 76 2.43 3.36 -10.20
C ALA A 76 0.98 3.88 -10.21
N ALA A 77 0.59 4.63 -11.25
CA ALA A 77 -0.79 5.07 -11.43
C ALA A 77 -1.76 3.90 -11.64
N ALA A 78 -1.36 2.88 -12.43
CA ALA A 78 -2.15 1.67 -12.63
C ALA A 78 -2.33 0.89 -11.31
N LEU A 79 -1.27 0.76 -10.51
CA LEU A 79 -1.35 0.14 -9.19
C LEU A 79 -2.31 0.92 -8.27
N LEU A 80 -2.22 2.25 -8.24
CA LEU A 80 -3.14 3.06 -7.43
C LEU A 80 -4.59 2.82 -7.84
N ALA A 81 -4.89 2.84 -9.14
CA ALA A 81 -6.24 2.60 -9.64
C ALA A 81 -6.76 1.22 -9.23
N ALA A 82 -5.95 0.17 -9.38
CA ALA A 82 -6.30 -1.19 -8.94
C ALA A 82 -6.49 -1.27 -7.41
N ALA A 83 -5.62 -0.61 -6.64
CA ALA A 83 -5.72 -0.53 -5.20
C ALA A 83 -7.00 0.19 -4.75
N MET A 84 -7.39 1.27 -5.40
CA MET A 84 -8.64 1.99 -5.11
C MET A 84 -9.87 1.10 -5.34
N ARG A 85 -9.88 0.32 -6.43
CA ARG A 85 -10.95 -0.67 -6.68
C ARG A 85 -10.99 -1.73 -5.60
N LEU A 86 -9.85 -2.32 -5.23
CA LEU A 86 -9.78 -3.38 -4.22
C LEU A 86 -10.16 -2.91 -2.82
N ASP A 87 -9.64 -1.75 -2.41
CA ASP A 87 -9.86 -1.18 -1.08
C ASP A 87 -11.27 -0.59 -0.92
N GLY A 88 -11.88 -0.16 -2.03
CA GLY A 88 -13.27 0.34 -2.08
C GLY A 88 -14.32 -0.76 -2.26
N ALA A 89 -13.93 -1.96 -2.70
CA ALA A 89 -14.85 -3.08 -2.87
C ALA A 89 -15.40 -3.57 -1.52
N PRO A 90 -16.66 -4.03 -1.48
CA PRO A 90 -17.22 -4.68 -0.29
C PRO A 90 -16.36 -5.89 0.12
N ARG A 91 -16.10 -6.04 1.42
CA ARG A 91 -15.37 -7.21 1.91
C ARG A 91 -16.25 -8.46 1.80
N PRO A 92 -15.72 -9.59 1.30
CA PRO A 92 -16.51 -10.79 1.08
C PRO A 92 -17.03 -11.39 2.39
N SER A 93 -18.23 -11.98 2.32
CA SER A 93 -18.91 -12.67 3.42
C SER A 93 -18.88 -14.19 3.29
N ASP A 94 -18.43 -14.74 2.16
CA ASP A 94 -18.19 -16.18 1.99
C ASP A 94 -16.75 -16.57 2.35
N ALA A 95 -16.56 -17.78 2.87
CA ALA A 95 -15.26 -18.21 3.39
C ALA A 95 -14.18 -18.32 2.30
N LYS A 96 -14.55 -18.71 1.08
CA LYS A 96 -13.62 -18.92 -0.03
C LYS A 96 -13.01 -17.60 -0.49
N ASN A 97 -13.83 -16.60 -0.79
CA ASN A 97 -13.36 -15.29 -1.24
C ASN A 97 -12.65 -14.53 -0.11
N ARG A 98 -13.07 -14.67 1.16
CA ARG A 98 -12.32 -14.14 2.30
C ARG A 98 -10.90 -14.69 2.38
N ALA A 99 -10.74 -16.02 2.27
CA ALA A 99 -9.42 -16.65 2.31
C ALA A 99 -8.54 -16.19 1.13
N ALA A 100 -9.13 -16.09 -0.07
CA ALA A 100 -8.43 -15.59 -1.25
C ALA A 100 -7.98 -14.12 -1.08
N LEU A 101 -8.86 -13.25 -0.59
CA LEU A 101 -8.55 -11.84 -0.32
C LEU A 101 -7.43 -11.70 0.71
N ASN A 102 -7.51 -12.41 1.84
CA ASN A 102 -6.49 -12.34 2.88
C ASN A 102 -5.12 -12.78 2.35
N LYS A 103 -5.08 -13.87 1.57
CA LYS A 103 -3.84 -14.35 0.94
C LYS A 103 -3.25 -13.34 -0.05
N LEU A 104 -4.11 -12.68 -0.84
CA LEU A 104 -3.70 -11.61 -1.74
C LEU A 104 -3.11 -10.44 -0.96
N LEU A 105 -3.83 -9.93 0.04
CA LEU A 105 -3.43 -8.76 0.82
C LEU A 105 -2.07 -8.96 1.48
N VAL A 106 -1.83 -10.12 2.11
CA VAL A 106 -0.52 -10.44 2.71
C VAL A 106 0.59 -10.42 1.67
N ARG A 107 0.38 -11.09 0.53
CA ARG A 107 1.38 -11.22 -0.52
C ARG A 107 1.73 -9.88 -1.15
N VAL A 108 0.73 -9.14 -1.61
CA VAL A 108 0.90 -7.84 -2.26
C VAL A 108 1.52 -6.83 -1.29
N THR A 109 1.03 -6.78 -0.05
CA THR A 109 1.59 -5.85 0.96
C THR A 109 3.05 -6.16 1.25
N HIS A 110 3.41 -7.44 1.37
CA HIS A 110 4.81 -7.84 1.59
C HIS A 110 5.69 -7.49 0.39
N GLN A 111 5.26 -7.84 -0.83
CA GLN A 111 5.98 -7.55 -2.07
C GLN A 111 6.23 -6.04 -2.25
N LEU A 112 5.19 -5.22 -2.06
CA LEU A 112 5.27 -3.77 -2.19
C LEU A 112 6.18 -3.16 -1.12
N ASN A 113 5.99 -3.50 0.15
CA ASN A 113 6.81 -2.94 1.23
C ASN A 113 8.27 -3.36 1.13
N ALA A 114 8.55 -4.60 0.73
CA ALA A 114 9.91 -5.04 0.48
C ALA A 114 10.58 -4.15 -0.58
N ARG A 115 9.92 -3.91 -1.71
CA ARG A 115 10.47 -3.03 -2.76
C ARG A 115 10.58 -1.57 -2.31
N LEU A 116 9.67 -1.10 -1.47
CA LEU A 116 9.59 0.29 -1.04
C LEU A 116 10.69 0.67 -0.04
N TYR A 117 11.09 -0.28 0.82
CA TYR A 117 11.98 0.00 1.96
C TYR A 117 13.27 -0.81 1.99
N THR A 118 13.43 -1.82 1.14
CA THR A 118 14.60 -2.70 1.18
C THR A 118 15.60 -2.34 0.08
N LYS A 119 16.86 -2.11 0.45
CA LYS A 119 17.95 -1.96 -0.53
C LYS A 119 18.58 -3.32 -0.85
N ALA A 120 18.83 -4.09 0.20
CA ALA A 120 19.49 -5.38 0.12
C ALA A 120 18.59 -6.45 -0.52
N GLY A 121 19.22 -7.48 -1.11
CA GLY A 121 18.49 -8.63 -1.65
C GLY A 121 17.86 -9.47 -0.53
N ARG A 122 17.09 -10.50 -0.90
CA ARG A 122 16.42 -11.42 0.04
C ARG A 122 17.33 -11.99 1.15
N PHE A 123 18.63 -12.14 0.85
CA PHE A 123 19.60 -12.79 1.73
C PHE A 123 20.55 -11.81 2.43
N ASP A 124 20.43 -10.52 2.15
CA ASP A 124 21.27 -9.49 2.73
C ASP A 124 20.48 -8.69 3.77
N GLN A 125 21.17 -8.22 4.80
CA GLN A 125 20.58 -7.33 5.80
C GLN A 125 20.76 -5.89 5.35
N ASP A 126 19.69 -5.10 5.41
CA ASP A 126 19.83 -3.67 5.27
C ASP A 126 20.58 -3.07 6.47
N PRO A 127 21.45 -2.09 6.24
CA PRO A 127 22.10 -1.38 7.33
C PRO A 127 21.04 -0.72 8.21
N ALA A 128 21.28 -0.67 9.53
CA ALA A 128 20.44 0.02 10.51
C ALA A 128 20.58 1.55 10.40
N ALA A 129 20.50 2.09 9.19
CA ALA A 129 20.57 3.49 8.84
C ALA A 129 19.20 4.00 8.37
N ASN A 130 19.05 5.32 8.28
CA ASN A 130 17.86 5.92 7.68
C ASN A 130 17.88 5.65 6.17
N VAL A 131 17.21 4.59 5.73
CA VAL A 131 17.13 4.22 4.32
C VAL A 131 16.04 5.07 3.64
N PRO A 132 16.35 5.76 2.53
CA PRO A 132 15.35 6.51 1.79
C PRO A 132 14.28 5.58 1.20
N VAL A 133 13.08 6.12 0.98
CA VAL A 133 12.02 5.42 0.24
C VAL A 133 12.50 5.16 -1.19
N LEU A 134 12.23 3.96 -1.72
CA LEU A 134 12.80 3.44 -2.96
C LEU A 134 14.34 3.50 -2.98
N PRO A 135 15.01 2.71 -2.11
CA PRO A 135 16.46 2.77 -1.93
C PRO A 135 17.25 2.54 -3.22
N LEU A 136 16.71 1.72 -4.13
CA LEU A 136 17.31 1.39 -5.44
C LEU A 136 17.38 2.58 -6.40
N LEU A 137 16.60 3.63 -6.15
CA LEU A 137 16.55 4.84 -6.98
C LEU A 137 17.06 6.08 -6.25
N ALA A 138 17.46 5.95 -4.98
CA ALA A 138 17.82 7.08 -4.12
C ALA A 138 19.02 7.88 -4.63
N ARG A 139 19.90 7.25 -5.42
CA ARG A 139 21.09 7.86 -6.00
C ARG A 139 20.82 8.62 -7.29
N ALA A 140 19.58 8.67 -7.79
CA ALA A 140 19.24 9.35 -9.04
C ALA A 140 19.64 10.84 -9.07
N ARG A 141 19.65 11.50 -7.91
CA ARG A 141 20.12 12.89 -7.76
C ARG A 141 21.61 13.09 -8.11
N GLU A 142 22.43 12.04 -7.97
CA GLU A 142 23.88 12.10 -8.22
C GLU A 142 24.20 12.24 -9.71
N LEU A 143 23.32 11.78 -10.61
CA LEU A 143 23.52 11.86 -12.06
C LEU A 143 23.75 13.29 -12.56
N LYS A 144 23.16 14.31 -11.90
CA LYS A 144 23.34 15.72 -12.28
C LYS A 144 24.76 16.23 -12.05
N ALA A 145 25.49 15.64 -11.11
CA ALA A 145 26.81 16.08 -10.70
C ALA A 145 27.94 15.35 -11.44
N LEU A 146 27.61 14.36 -12.27
CA LEU A 146 28.59 13.51 -12.97
C LEU A 146 28.67 13.88 -14.46
N PRO A 147 29.87 13.93 -15.06
CA PRO A 147 30.03 14.06 -16.51
C PRO A 147 29.43 12.86 -17.24
N LYS A 148 28.63 13.11 -18.28
CA LYS A 148 27.91 12.04 -19.02
C LYS A 148 28.83 11.05 -19.72
N ASP A 149 30.03 11.48 -20.06
CA ASP A 149 31.08 10.70 -20.72
C ASP A 149 31.99 9.95 -19.73
N SER A 150 31.72 10.06 -18.42
CA SER A 150 32.51 9.35 -17.40
C SER A 150 32.00 7.93 -17.15
N ASP A 151 32.90 7.00 -16.88
CA ASP A 151 32.58 5.63 -16.47
C ASP A 151 31.65 5.60 -15.24
N THR A 152 31.89 6.50 -14.27
CA THR A 152 31.07 6.64 -13.07
C THR A 152 29.61 6.95 -13.38
N TYR A 153 29.35 7.78 -14.39
CA TYR A 153 28.00 8.05 -14.87
C TYR A 153 27.37 6.78 -15.45
N GLY A 154 28.07 6.09 -16.35
CA GLY A 154 27.56 4.87 -16.98
C GLY A 154 27.26 3.74 -15.98
N PHE A 155 28.10 3.56 -14.96
CA PHE A 155 27.85 2.58 -13.90
C PHE A 155 26.61 2.94 -13.07
N LEU A 156 26.49 4.20 -12.66
CA LEU A 156 25.34 4.66 -11.88
C LEU A 156 24.04 4.59 -12.69
N GLU A 157 24.07 5.01 -13.96
CA GLU A 157 22.93 4.91 -14.87
C GLU A 157 22.45 3.46 -14.99
N THR A 158 23.39 2.53 -15.20
CA THR A 158 23.07 1.10 -15.28
C THR A 158 22.44 0.56 -13.99
N GLU A 159 22.98 0.95 -12.82
CA GLU A 159 22.42 0.60 -11.51
C GLU A 159 20.97 1.10 -11.38
N LEU A 160 20.73 2.36 -11.70
CA LEU A 160 19.42 3.01 -11.61
C LEU A 160 18.42 2.42 -12.60
N LEU A 161 18.83 2.08 -13.83
CA LEU A 161 17.97 1.43 -14.81
C LEU A 161 17.51 0.05 -14.32
N ARG A 162 18.41 -0.75 -13.72
CA ARG A 162 18.03 -2.02 -13.09
C ARG A 162 17.08 -1.79 -11.92
N GLY A 163 17.38 -0.81 -11.06
CA GLY A 163 16.52 -0.42 -9.94
C GLY A 163 15.11 -0.04 -10.41
N ARG A 164 15.01 0.79 -11.45
CA ARG A 164 13.76 1.24 -12.07
C ARG A 164 12.97 0.05 -12.62
N ASN A 165 13.60 -0.80 -13.42
CA ASN A 165 12.94 -1.97 -14.00
C ASN A 165 12.42 -2.92 -12.91
N ALA A 166 13.17 -3.06 -11.81
CA ALA A 166 12.77 -3.90 -10.71
C ALA A 166 11.57 -3.31 -9.93
N VAL A 167 11.55 -2.00 -9.71
CA VAL A 167 10.38 -1.28 -9.18
C VAL A 167 9.18 -1.48 -10.10
N GLU A 168 9.35 -1.22 -11.40
CA GLU A 168 8.27 -1.34 -12.39
C GLU A 168 7.69 -2.75 -12.47
N SER A 169 8.53 -3.79 -12.51
CA SER A 169 8.09 -5.20 -12.47
C SER A 169 7.22 -5.47 -11.24
N THR A 170 7.63 -4.95 -10.09
CA THR A 170 6.90 -5.13 -8.82
C THR A 170 5.51 -4.48 -8.89
N LEU A 171 5.43 -3.26 -9.44
CA LEU A 171 4.17 -2.53 -9.59
C LEU A 171 3.22 -3.25 -10.57
N VAL A 172 3.75 -3.74 -11.70
CA VAL A 172 2.99 -4.47 -12.72
C VAL A 172 2.48 -5.81 -12.18
N GLU A 173 3.34 -6.57 -11.49
CA GLU A 173 2.97 -7.85 -10.87
C GLU A 173 1.87 -7.65 -9.82
N ALA A 174 2.06 -6.71 -8.89
CA ALA A 174 1.05 -6.41 -7.87
C ALA A 174 -0.28 -5.97 -8.49
N THR A 175 -0.25 -5.15 -9.54
CA THR A 175 -1.45 -4.75 -10.28
C THR A 175 -2.17 -5.95 -10.90
N ARG A 176 -1.42 -6.83 -11.57
CA ARG A 176 -1.97 -8.07 -12.15
C ARG A 176 -2.59 -8.99 -11.11
N GLU A 177 -1.96 -9.14 -9.94
CA GLU A 177 -2.52 -9.97 -8.87
C GLU A 177 -3.84 -9.39 -8.33
N ILE A 178 -3.90 -8.07 -8.14
CA ILE A 178 -5.12 -7.37 -7.70
C ILE A 178 -6.22 -7.53 -8.74
N ASP A 179 -5.93 -7.26 -10.01
CA ASP A 179 -6.92 -7.36 -11.08
C ASP A 179 -7.39 -8.80 -11.30
N GLY A 180 -6.50 -9.79 -11.20
CA GLY A 180 -6.87 -11.20 -11.26
C GLY A 180 -7.83 -11.61 -10.13
N TYR A 181 -7.62 -11.10 -8.92
CA TYR A 181 -8.58 -11.29 -7.83
C TYR A 181 -9.92 -10.60 -8.13
N LEU A 182 -9.90 -9.35 -8.57
CA LEU A 182 -11.13 -8.58 -8.84
C LEU A 182 -11.99 -9.22 -9.95
N VAL A 183 -11.36 -9.77 -10.98
CA VAL A 183 -12.07 -10.52 -12.06
C VAL A 183 -12.70 -11.80 -11.52
N THR A 184 -11.99 -12.53 -10.65
CA THR A 184 -12.46 -13.82 -10.10
C THR A 184 -13.49 -13.65 -8.99
N ALA A 185 -13.38 -12.57 -8.20
CA ALA A 185 -14.25 -12.26 -7.08
C ALA A 185 -15.52 -11.52 -7.49
N ALA A 186 -15.59 -10.99 -8.72
CA ALA A 186 -16.82 -10.46 -9.27
C ALA A 186 -17.89 -11.57 -9.20
N PRO A 187 -19.03 -11.35 -8.54
CA PRO A 187 -20.08 -12.35 -8.53
C PRO A 187 -20.49 -12.59 -9.99
N ALA A 188 -20.59 -13.85 -10.40
CA ALA A 188 -21.47 -14.21 -11.50
C ALA A 188 -22.79 -13.49 -11.21
N ALA A 189 -23.15 -12.52 -12.06
CA ALA A 189 -24.39 -11.80 -11.91
C ALA A 189 -25.50 -12.86 -12.01
N THR A 190 -26.00 -13.34 -10.87
CA THR A 190 -27.22 -14.12 -10.84
C THR A 190 -28.30 -13.19 -11.39
N PRO A 191 -28.90 -13.48 -12.56
CA PRO A 191 -30.07 -12.72 -12.97
C PRO A 191 -31.10 -12.95 -11.86
N GLY A 192 -31.48 -11.88 -11.17
CA GLY A 192 -32.55 -11.95 -10.18
C GLY A 192 -33.77 -12.61 -10.83
N PRO A 193 -34.52 -13.46 -10.10
CA PRO A 193 -35.73 -14.07 -10.65
C PRO A 193 -36.63 -12.97 -11.20
N PRO A 194 -37.26 -13.16 -12.38
CA PRO A 194 -38.06 -12.13 -13.01
C PRO A 194 -39.12 -11.64 -12.02
N ALA A 195 -39.26 -10.32 -11.92
CA ALA A 195 -40.23 -9.68 -11.04
C ALA A 195 -41.61 -10.30 -11.30
N ARG A 196 -42.20 -10.92 -10.27
CA ARG A 196 -43.58 -11.42 -10.35
C ARG A 196 -44.48 -10.21 -10.57
N GLN A 197 -45.21 -10.21 -11.68
CA GLN A 197 -46.19 -9.17 -11.96
C GLN A 197 -47.27 -9.17 -10.87
N PRO A 198 -47.80 -7.99 -10.50
CA PRO A 198 -48.89 -7.91 -9.54
C PRO A 198 -50.13 -8.62 -10.08
N ARG A 199 -50.63 -9.59 -9.32
CA ARG A 199 -51.85 -10.34 -9.65
C ARG A 199 -53.08 -9.49 -9.28
N TRP A 200 -53.32 -8.39 -9.99
CA TRP A 200 -54.56 -7.62 -9.87
C TRP A 200 -55.45 -7.92 -11.07
N GLY A 201 -56.45 -8.76 -10.82
CA GLY A 201 -57.54 -9.08 -11.74
C GLY A 201 -58.82 -9.30 -10.93
N GLY A 202 -59.25 -8.28 -10.19
CA GLY A 202 -60.59 -8.22 -9.62
C GLY A 202 -61.53 -7.68 -10.69
N ALA A 203 -62.34 -8.55 -11.28
CA ALA A 203 -63.40 -8.15 -12.20
C ALA A 203 -64.47 -7.32 -11.47
N PRO A 204 -65.02 -6.26 -12.08
CA PRO A 204 -66.20 -5.61 -11.52
C PRO A 204 -67.42 -6.49 -11.78
N SER A 205 -68.05 -6.97 -10.71
CA SER A 205 -69.34 -7.64 -10.74
C SER A 205 -70.41 -6.68 -11.27
N ARG A 206 -71.03 -7.06 -12.39
CA ARG A 206 -72.24 -6.42 -12.94
C ARG A 206 -73.44 -6.76 -12.04
N GLY A 207 -74.18 -5.72 -11.65
CA GLY A 207 -75.64 -5.63 -11.60
C GLY A 207 -76.43 -6.56 -10.68
N LEU A 208 -77.16 -5.96 -9.74
CA LEU A 208 -78.64 -5.86 -9.74
C LEU A 208 -79.08 -4.84 -8.70
#